data_AF-B9TKS5-F1
#
_entry.id   AF-B9TKS5-F1
#
_cell.length_a   1.000
_cell.length_b   1.000
_cell.length_c   1.000
_cell.angle_alpha   90.00
_cell.angle_beta   90.00
_cell.angle_gamma   90.00
#
_symmetry.space_group_name_H-M   'P 1'
#
loop_
_entity.id
_entity.type
_entity.pdbx_description
1 polymer ?
#
loop_
_entity_poly.entity_id
_entity_poly.type
_entity_poly.pdbx_seq_one_letter_code
_entity_poly.pdbx_strand_id
1 'polypeptide(L)'
;MKADIAHQICLELTIHTNIEEEIFYPAVRAETQDEQMVDEALDEHAEAKEMVERLRSMQAEDAGMDQLVSELRAAIEHHVTEEETEMYPKMRQSDADLGELCEQMQDRKEELEHELGAAPVRGSADSEAAGEQSAVGQAGA
;
A
#
# COMPACT_ATOMS: atom_id res chain seq x y z
N MET A 1 -7.07 -1.06 21.19
CA MET A 1 -5.79 -0.47 20.75
C MET A 1 -4.93 -1.46 19.97
N LYS A 2 -4.49 -2.60 20.53
CA LYS A 2 -3.69 -3.59 19.77
C LYS A 2 -4.46 -4.20 18.58
N ALA A 3 -5.70 -4.67 18.81
CA ALA A 3 -6.54 -5.19 17.74
C ALA A 3 -6.87 -4.14 16.67
N ASP A 4 -7.13 -2.89 17.05
CA ASP A 4 -7.41 -1.82 16.08
C ASP A 4 -6.22 -1.56 15.15
N ILE A 5 -4.99 -1.56 15.69
CA ILE A 5 -3.77 -1.42 14.89
C ILE A 5 -3.56 -2.65 14.00
N ALA A 6 -3.76 -3.87 14.53
CA ALA A 6 -3.64 -5.09 13.74
C ALA A 6 -4.65 -5.11 12.58
N HIS A 7 -5.90 -4.68 12.83
CA HIS A 7 -6.91 -4.55 11.80
C HIS A 7 -6.54 -3.49 10.75
N GLN A 8 -5.99 -2.35 11.17
CA GLN A 8 -5.50 -1.35 10.22
C GLN A 8 -4.36 -1.91 9.35
N ILE A 9 -3.38 -2.59 9.95
CA ILE A 9 -2.29 -3.24 9.20
C ILE A 9 -2.86 -4.23 8.19
N CYS A 10 -3.80 -5.08 8.60
CA CYS A 10 -4.45 -6.03 7.70
C CYS A 10 -5.15 -5.34 6.54
N LEU A 11 -5.83 -4.22 6.80
CA LEU A 11 -6.53 -3.44 5.77
C LEU A 11 -5.55 -2.82 4.77
N GLU A 12 -4.51 -2.15 5.25
CA GLU A 12 -3.50 -1.52 4.39
C GLU A 12 -2.75 -2.54 3.53
N LEU A 13 -2.34 -3.68 4.12
CA LEU A 13 -1.67 -4.74 3.37
C LEU A 13 -2.60 -5.40 2.34
N THR A 14 -3.89 -5.50 2.65
CA THR A 14 -4.88 -5.95 1.67
C THR A 14 -4.93 -4.98 0.49
N ILE A 15 -4.98 -3.67 0.74
CA ILE A 15 -5.03 -2.66 -0.33
C ILE A 15 -3.75 -2.69 -1.17
N HIS A 16 -2.58 -2.64 -0.52
CA HIS A 16 -1.25 -2.69 -1.15
C HIS A 16 -1.11 -3.89 -2.09
N THR A 17 -1.31 -5.09 -1.56
CA THR A 17 -1.14 -6.33 -2.34
C THR A 17 -2.12 -6.44 -3.51
N ASN A 18 -3.35 -5.92 -3.39
CA ASN A 18 -4.29 -5.90 -4.52
C ASN A 18 -3.82 -4.94 -5.62
N ILE A 19 -3.33 -3.75 -5.28
CA ILE A 19 -2.85 -2.78 -6.27
C ILE A 19 -1.65 -3.36 -7.03
N GLU A 20 -0.72 -3.99 -6.31
CA GLU A 20 0.45 -4.58 -6.95
C GLU A 20 0.08 -5.74 -7.88
N GLU A 21 -0.76 -6.66 -7.42
CA GLU A 21 -1.15 -7.82 -8.21
C GLU A 21 -2.02 -7.48 -9.41
N GLU A 22 -2.92 -6.50 -9.29
CA GLU A 22 -3.84 -6.10 -10.35
C GLU A 22 -3.17 -5.19 -11.40
N ILE A 23 -2.18 -4.38 -11.00
CA ILE A 23 -1.65 -3.28 -11.82
C ILE A 23 -0.13 -3.34 -11.94
N PHE A 24 0.59 -3.30 -10.82
CA PHE A 24 2.04 -3.12 -10.85
C PHE A 24 2.78 -4.34 -11.42
N TYR A 25 2.49 -5.54 -10.93
CA TYR A 25 3.14 -6.78 -11.37
C TYR A 25 2.89 -7.12 -12.85
N PRO A 26 1.66 -6.95 -13.39
CA PRO A 26 1.47 -7.03 -14.83
C PRO A 26 2.36 -6.07 -15.63
N ALA A 27 2.52 -4.83 -15.16
CA ALA A 27 3.40 -3.85 -15.80
C ALA A 27 4.87 -4.27 -15.70
N VAL A 28 5.31 -4.76 -14.53
CA VAL A 28 6.67 -5.27 -14.32
C VAL A 28 6.98 -6.43 -15.28
N ARG A 29 6.07 -7.41 -15.41
CA ARG A 29 6.26 -8.52 -16.37
C ARG A 29 6.39 -8.02 -17.80
N ALA A 30 5.52 -7.09 -18.21
CA ALA A 30 5.52 -6.54 -19.56
C ALA A 30 6.81 -5.79 -19.90
N GLU A 31 7.33 -5.02 -18.96
CA GLU A 31 8.43 -4.08 -19.18
C GLU A 31 9.81 -4.69 -18.93
N THR A 32 9.93 -5.58 -17.95
CA THR A 32 11.21 -6.17 -17.54
C THR A 32 11.44 -7.58 -18.07
N GLN A 33 10.36 -8.30 -18.45
CA GLN A 33 10.37 -9.73 -18.79
C GLN A 33 10.95 -10.62 -17.67
N ASP A 34 10.99 -10.12 -16.44
CA ASP A 34 11.50 -10.84 -15.28
C ASP A 34 10.36 -11.57 -14.55
N GLU A 35 9.92 -12.68 -15.13
CA GLU A 35 8.82 -13.49 -14.58
C GLU A 35 9.15 -14.04 -13.18
N GLN A 36 10.42 -14.40 -12.93
CA GLN A 36 10.82 -15.02 -11.67
C GLN A 36 10.69 -14.05 -10.50
N MET A 37 11.13 -12.80 -10.67
CA MET A 37 11.00 -11.77 -9.65
C MET A 37 9.53 -11.52 -9.27
N VAL A 38 8.62 -11.55 -10.25
CA VAL A 38 7.19 -11.35 -9.99
C VAL A 38 6.56 -12.60 -9.38
N ASP A 39 6.96 -13.80 -9.79
CA ASP A 39 6.51 -15.05 -9.18
C ASP A 39 6.95 -15.14 -7.69
N GLU A 40 8.18 -14.73 -7.38
CA GLU A 40 8.71 -14.66 -6.01
C GLU A 40 7.87 -13.68 -5.15
N ALA A 41 7.62 -12.46 -5.63
CA ALA A 41 6.79 -11.48 -4.93
C ALA A 41 5.34 -11.98 -4.68
N LEU A 42 4.77 -12.73 -5.64
CA LEU A 42 3.44 -13.33 -5.48
C LEU A 42 3.40 -14.43 -4.42
N ASP A 43 4.46 -15.24 -4.32
CA ASP A 43 4.59 -16.25 -3.27
C ASP A 43 4.69 -15.59 -1.88
N GLU A 44 5.48 -14.51 -1.76
CA GLU A 44 5.55 -13.72 -0.52
C GLU A 44 4.21 -13.06 -0.15
N HIS A 45 3.48 -12.54 -1.13
CA HIS A 45 2.12 -12.02 -0.93
C HIS A 45 1.16 -13.09 -0.42
N ALA A 46 1.24 -14.32 -0.94
CA ALA A 46 0.42 -15.42 -0.48
C ALA A 46 0.68 -15.72 1.01
N GLU A 47 1.95 -15.78 1.42
CA GLU A 47 2.34 -15.96 2.82
C GLU A 47 1.85 -14.81 3.72
N ALA A 48 2.01 -13.56 3.27
CA ALA A 48 1.52 -12.38 3.99
C ALA A 48 0.00 -12.39 4.15
N LYS A 49 -0.74 -12.75 3.09
CA LYS A 49 -2.20 -12.85 3.10
C LYS A 49 -2.70 -13.92 4.08
N GLU A 50 -2.05 -15.09 4.15
CA GLU A 50 -2.37 -16.11 5.15
C GLU A 50 -2.21 -15.58 6.59
N MET A 51 -1.14 -14.84 6.86
CA MET A 51 -0.93 -14.21 8.17
C MET A 51 -1.97 -13.13 8.47
N VAL A 52 -2.33 -12.31 7.49
CA VAL A 52 -3.40 -11.30 7.59
C VAL A 52 -4.74 -11.95 7.91
N GLU A 53 -5.12 -13.03 7.22
CA GLU A 53 -6.36 -13.76 7.50
C GLU A 53 -6.39 -14.32 8.93
N ARG A 54 -5.28 -14.89 9.37
CA ARG A 54 -5.12 -15.36 10.75
C ARG A 54 -5.28 -14.22 11.74
N LEU A 55 -4.59 -13.09 11.56
CA LEU A 55 -4.69 -11.92 12.44
C LEU A 55 -6.11 -11.36 12.53
N ARG A 56 -6.84 -11.28 11.41
CA ARG A 56 -8.23 -10.81 11.38
C ARG A 56 -9.19 -11.70 12.17
N SER A 57 -8.84 -12.96 12.39
CA SER A 57 -9.65 -13.90 13.17
C SER A 57 -9.34 -13.89 14.68
N MET A 58 -8.24 -13.24 15.10
CA MET A 58 -7.76 -13.24 16.48
C MET A 58 -8.40 -12.13 17.33
N GLN A 59 -8.51 -12.39 18.63
CA GLN A 59 -8.86 -11.38 19.64
C GLN A 59 -7.59 -10.71 20.19
N ALA A 60 -7.73 -9.51 20.75
CA ALA A 60 -6.59 -8.72 21.25
C ALA A 60 -5.81 -9.44 22.38
N GLU A 61 -6.48 -10.31 23.12
CA GLU A 61 -5.95 -11.05 24.26
C GLU A 61 -5.32 -12.40 23.86
N ASP A 62 -5.41 -12.80 22.59
CA ASP A 62 -4.84 -14.06 22.12
C ASP A 62 -3.31 -14.01 22.22
N ALA A 63 -2.74 -14.96 22.98
CA ALA A 63 -1.31 -15.00 23.31
C ALA A 63 -0.37 -15.09 22.08
N GLY A 64 -0.89 -15.43 20.90
CA GLY A 64 -0.14 -15.52 19.65
C GLY A 64 -0.13 -14.25 18.79
N MET A 65 -0.92 -13.22 19.13
CA MET A 65 -1.09 -12.05 18.25
C MET A 65 0.23 -11.29 18.07
N ASP A 66 0.94 -11.00 19.17
CA ASP A 66 2.21 -10.26 19.10
C ASP A 66 3.27 -11.00 18.26
N GLN A 67 3.30 -12.34 18.36
CA GLN A 67 4.21 -13.17 17.58
C GLN A 67 3.86 -13.12 16.09
N LEU A 68 2.59 -13.30 15.75
CA LEU A 68 2.13 -13.29 14.36
C LEU A 68 2.29 -11.91 13.70
N VAL A 69 2.09 -10.82 14.45
CA VAL A 69 2.40 -9.46 13.96
C VAL A 69 3.90 -9.30 13.70
N SER A 70 4.76 -9.89 14.55
CA SER A 70 6.21 -9.84 14.33
C SER A 70 6.66 -10.66 13.11
N GLU A 71 6.04 -11.81 12.87
CA GLU A 71 6.28 -12.64 11.68
C GLU A 71 5.83 -11.90 10.41
N LEU A 72 4.61 -11.35 10.43
CA LEU A 72 4.09 -10.55 9.31
C LEU A 72 4.99 -9.36 9.02
N ARG A 73 5.44 -8.64 10.05
CA ARG A 73 6.37 -7.53 9.88
C ARG A 73 7.66 -7.96 9.17
N ALA A 74 8.26 -9.06 9.59
CA ALA A 74 9.51 -9.53 9.00
C ALA A 74 9.33 -9.93 7.52
N ALA A 75 8.20 -10.59 7.19
CA ALA A 75 7.86 -10.92 5.81
C ALA A 75 7.68 -9.66 4.95
N ILE A 76 6.91 -8.67 5.42
CA ILE A 76 6.70 -7.42 4.68
C ILE A 76 7.99 -6.60 4.55
N GLU A 77 8.83 -6.55 5.59
CA GLU A 77 10.14 -5.87 5.51
C GLU A 77 11.06 -6.52 4.46
N HIS A 78 11.03 -7.85 4.34
CA HIS A 78 11.77 -8.56 3.29
C HIS A 78 11.23 -8.21 1.90
N HIS A 79 9.93 -8.42 1.71
CA HIS A 79 9.21 -8.16 0.47
C HIS A 79 9.46 -6.74 -0.08
N VAL A 80 9.19 -5.72 0.73
CA VAL A 80 9.37 -4.31 0.33
C VAL A 80 10.84 -4.00 0.04
N THR A 81 11.79 -4.64 0.74
CA THR A 81 13.21 -4.44 0.44
C THR A 81 13.56 -4.93 -0.97
N GLU A 82 13.04 -6.09 -1.39
CA GLU A 82 13.29 -6.62 -2.73
C GLU A 82 12.64 -5.74 -3.80
N GLU A 83 11.40 -5.29 -3.56
CA GLU A 83 10.74 -4.36 -4.49
C GLU A 83 11.51 -3.04 -4.64
N GLU A 84 11.87 -2.39 -3.53
CA GLU A 84 12.53 -1.08 -3.55
C GLU A 84 13.95 -1.14 -4.13
N THR A 85 14.67 -2.24 -3.89
CA THR A 85 16.08 -2.35 -4.29
C THR A 85 16.29 -3.03 -5.64
N GLU A 86 15.32 -3.81 -6.11
CA GLU A 86 15.43 -4.55 -7.36
C GLU A 86 14.33 -4.21 -8.36
N MET A 87 13.06 -4.35 -7.99
CA MET A 87 11.94 -4.21 -8.91
C MET A 87 11.73 -2.75 -9.36
N TYR A 88 11.70 -1.80 -8.43
CA TYR A 88 11.48 -0.38 -8.74
C TYR A 88 12.62 0.21 -9.58
N PRO A 89 13.92 -0.07 -9.31
CA PRO A 89 15.00 0.37 -10.18
C PRO A 89 14.90 -0.18 -11.60
N LYS A 90 14.43 -1.42 -11.79
CA LYS A 90 14.19 -2.00 -13.12
C LYS A 90 13.08 -1.26 -13.85
N MET A 91 11.95 -1.00 -13.18
CA MET A 91 10.86 -0.21 -13.75
C MET A 91 11.29 1.21 -14.13
N ARG A 92 12.10 1.87 -13.31
CA ARG A 92 12.67 3.20 -13.62
C ARG A 92 13.61 3.23 -14.82
N GLN A 93 14.16 2.08 -15.20
CA GLN A 93 15.05 1.93 -16.37
C GLN A 93 14.32 1.39 -17.60
N SER A 94 13.06 0.98 -17.45
CA SER A 94 12.21 0.53 -18.55
C SER A 94 11.63 1.70 -19.37
N ASP A 95 10.90 1.37 -20.42
CA ASP A 95 10.20 2.36 -21.25
C ASP A 95 8.76 2.65 -20.74
N ALA A 96 8.40 2.10 -19.57
CA ALA A 96 7.09 2.28 -18.95
C ALA A 96 6.74 3.75 -18.71
N ASP A 97 5.48 4.11 -18.97
CA ASP A 97 4.94 5.38 -18.49
C ASP A 97 4.64 5.29 -16.98
N LEU A 98 5.63 5.64 -16.17
CA LEU A 98 5.48 5.63 -14.71
C LEU A 98 4.45 6.63 -14.20
N GLY A 99 4.17 7.70 -14.95
CA GLY A 99 3.15 8.68 -14.59
C GLY A 99 1.77 8.05 -14.69
N GLU A 100 1.46 7.47 -15.85
CA GLU A 100 0.21 6.74 -16.08
C GLU A 100 0.06 5.57 -15.10
N LEU A 101 1.12 4.80 -14.86
CA LEU A 101 1.09 3.68 -13.90
C LEU A 101 0.79 4.15 -12.48
N CYS A 102 1.40 5.26 -12.03
CA CYS A 102 1.12 5.84 -10.72
C CYS A 102 -0.33 6.31 -10.60
N GLU A 103 -0.89 6.94 -11.64
CA GLU A 103 -2.28 7.39 -11.66
C GLU A 103 -3.24 6.19 -11.53
N GLN A 104 -3.02 5.12 -12.30
CA GLN A 104 -3.84 3.90 -12.21
C GLN A 104 -3.80 3.26 -10.81
N MET A 105 -2.60 3.19 -10.20
CA MET A 105 -2.44 2.65 -8.85
C MET A 105 -3.12 3.54 -7.78
N GLN A 106 -3.06 4.86 -7.95
CA GLN A 106 -3.72 5.82 -7.04
C GLN A 106 -5.25 5.71 -7.14
N ASP A 107 -5.79 5.71 -8.36
CA ASP A 107 -7.24 5.54 -8.59
C ASP A 107 -7.72 4.23 -7.96
N ARG A 108 -6.99 3.13 -8.19
CA ARG A 108 -7.37 1.83 -7.63
C ARG A 108 -7.28 1.80 -6.11
N LYS A 109 -6.30 2.48 -5.53
CA LYS A 109 -6.20 2.66 -4.07
C LYS A 109 -7.42 3.36 -3.51
N GLU A 110 -7.83 4.48 -4.11
CA GLU A 110 -8.99 5.25 -3.65
C GLU A 110 -10.29 4.43 -3.74
N GLU A 111 -10.46 3.64 -4.80
CA GLU A 111 -11.58 2.70 -4.93
C GLU A 111 -11.59 1.66 -3.81
N LEU A 112 -10.46 0.99 -3.57
CA LEU A 112 -10.33 -0.03 -2.53
C LEU A 112 -10.52 0.55 -1.12
N GLU A 113 -9.97 1.73 -0.84
CA GLU A 113 -10.18 2.43 0.43
C GLU A 113 -11.68 2.71 0.65
N HIS A 114 -12.40 3.15 -0.38
CA HIS A 114 -13.84 3.37 -0.31
C HIS A 114 -14.64 2.07 -0.14
N GLU A 115 -14.32 1.01 -0.88
CA GLU A 115 -14.99 -0.30 -0.81
C GLU A 115 -14.82 -0.97 0.56
N LEU A 116 -13.61 -0.85 1.14
CA LEU A 116 -13.26 -1.49 2.41
C LEU A 116 -13.50 -0.60 3.63
N GLY A 117 -13.90 0.66 3.43
CA GLY A 117 -14.15 1.62 4.49
C GLY A 117 -12.88 2.06 5.23
N ALA A 118 -11.74 2.06 4.54
CA ALA A 118 -10.47 2.55 5.06
C ALA A 118 -10.47 4.08 5.10
N ALA A 119 -9.80 4.66 6.10
CA ALA A 119 -9.43 6.06 6.05
C ALA A 119 -8.07 6.18 5.36
N PRO A 120 -7.88 7.12 4.41
CA PRO A 120 -6.61 7.25 3.71
C PRO A 120 -5.47 7.49 4.70
N VAL A 121 -4.45 6.64 4.66
CA VAL A 121 -3.18 6.91 5.33
C VAL A 121 -2.51 8.03 4.57
N ARG A 122 -2.75 9.27 5.02
CA ARG A 122 -2.01 10.43 4.52
C ARG A 122 -0.55 10.24 4.92
N GLY A 123 0.27 9.83 3.94
CA GLY A 123 1.71 9.99 4.04
C GLY A 123 1.99 11.44 4.43
N SER A 124 2.88 11.64 5.38
CA SER A 124 3.32 12.96 5.85
C SER A 124 4.05 13.69 4.71
N ALA A 125 3.28 14.26 3.79
CA ALA A 125 3.70 15.24 2.81
C ALA A 125 2.69 16.39 2.86
N ASP A 126 3.18 17.51 3.39
CA ASP A 126 2.65 18.87 3.30
C ASP A 126 1.45 19.25 4.17
N SER A 127 1.78 19.50 5.44
CA SER A 127 1.44 20.81 6.01
C SER A 127 2.21 21.88 5.23
N GLU A 128 1.50 22.93 4.80
CA GLU A 128 1.99 24.20 4.23
C GLU A 128 1.96 24.37 2.70
N ALA A 129 0.80 24.78 2.18
CA ALA A 129 0.74 25.82 1.16
C ALA A 129 -0.37 26.82 1.52
N ALA A 130 0.04 27.92 2.17
CA ALA A 130 -0.78 29.08 2.39
C ALA A 130 -1.12 29.77 1.05
N GLY A 131 -2.33 30.31 0.96
CA GLY A 131 -2.79 31.09 -0.19
C GLY A 131 -3.99 31.96 0.18
N GLU A 132 -3.80 32.86 1.14
CA GLU A 132 -4.66 34.03 1.33
C GLU A 132 -4.71 34.86 0.05
N GLN A 133 -5.91 35.14 -0.48
CA GLN A 133 -6.22 36.46 -1.03
C GLN A 133 -7.64 36.92 -0.67
N SER A 134 -7.63 38.02 0.07
CA SER A 134 -8.73 38.88 0.48
C SER A 134 -9.43 39.54 -0.71
N ALA A 135 -10.77 39.60 -0.67
CA ALA A 135 -11.55 40.57 -1.42
C ALA A 135 -12.68 41.13 -0.54
N VAL A 136 -12.45 42.37 -0.12
CA VAL A 136 -13.37 43.39 0.40
C VAL A 136 -14.78 43.37 -0.20
N GLY A 137 -15.80 43.58 0.63
CA GLY A 137 -17.11 44.05 0.15
C GLY A 137 -18.18 44.29 1.23
N GLN A 138 -18.63 45.55 1.31
CA GLN A 138 -19.84 46.13 1.95
C GLN A 138 -19.77 46.45 3.46
N ALA A 139 -19.90 47.69 3.97
CA ALA A 139 -20.64 48.93 3.66
C ALA A 139 -21.88 49.14 4.57
N GLY A 140 -21.89 50.29 5.26
CA GLY A 140 -23.07 50.96 5.85
C GLY A 140 -23.47 50.46 7.24
N ALA A 141 -23.84 51.30 8.22
CA ALA A 141 -24.09 52.74 8.27
C ALA A 141 -23.90 53.24 9.72
#